data_AF-A0A931KKN8-F1
#
_entry.id   AF-A0A931KKN8-F1
#
_cell.length_a   1.000
_cell.length_b   1.000
_cell.length_c   1.000
_cell.angle_alpha   90.00
_cell.angle_beta   90.00
_cell.angle_gamma   90.00
#
_symmetry.space_group_name_H-M   'P 1'
#
loop_
_entity.id
_entity.type
_entity.pdbx_description
1 polymer ?
#
loop_
_entity_poly.entity_id
_entity_poly.type
_entity_poly.pdbx_seq_one_letter_code
_entity_poly.pdbx_strand_id
1 'polypeptide(L)'
;MAEKTTPPKLTKTARKAFSRRKKKKTKLFIFLGIVAAIGLFLAWGFAPRYGSLNYGICKAYIETHEYYPETLKFMNVEEYAGGYVSLSYMRIDPLGNVSFNDVDCVVATAANGAIGIKTIDYNKKRPYPQEAKEEVDKFNRNIFAVLAYKDRMDLKLPQATPENIADYK
;
A
#
# COMPACT_ATOMS: atom_id res chain seq x y z
N MET A 1 26.86 75.10 5.02
CA MET A 1 25.39 75.08 5.20
C MET A 1 24.86 73.88 4.43
N ALA A 2 24.44 72.81 5.12
CA ALA A 2 23.95 71.60 4.47
C ALA A 2 22.42 71.63 4.43
N GLU A 3 21.88 71.80 3.25
CA GLU A 3 20.44 71.77 2.98
C GLU A 3 19.93 70.33 3.15
N LYS A 4 19.14 70.11 4.21
CA LYS A 4 18.47 68.82 4.44
C LYS A 4 17.35 68.67 3.41
N THR A 5 17.62 67.94 2.33
CA THR A 5 16.58 67.46 1.41
C THR A 5 15.67 66.49 2.15
N THR A 6 14.47 66.97 2.49
CA THR A 6 13.43 66.17 3.15
C THR A 6 12.78 65.26 2.10
N PRO A 7 12.66 63.94 2.30
CA PRO A 7 12.13 63.06 1.28
C PRO A 7 10.66 63.38 1.00
N PRO A 8 10.21 63.26 -0.27
CA PRO A 8 8.86 63.62 -0.67
C PRO A 8 7.82 62.76 0.09
N LYS A 9 6.88 63.45 0.77
CA LYS A 9 5.77 62.80 1.47
C LYS A 9 4.84 62.14 0.45
N LEU A 10 4.93 60.81 0.32
CA LEU A 10 4.04 60.00 -0.50
C LEU A 10 2.56 60.29 -0.18
N THR A 11 1.80 60.64 -1.22
CA THR A 11 0.35 60.92 -1.14
C THR A 11 -0.44 59.70 -0.64
N LYS A 12 -1.52 59.94 0.11
CA LYS A 12 -2.36 58.89 0.74
C LYS A 12 -2.86 57.83 -0.26
N THR A 13 -3.01 58.20 -1.53
CA THR A 13 -3.43 57.34 -2.65
C THR A 13 -2.34 56.35 -3.07
N ALA A 14 -1.07 56.78 -3.13
CA ALA A 14 0.06 55.90 -3.43
C ALA A 14 0.30 54.85 -2.30
N ARG A 15 0.18 55.27 -1.03
CA ARG A 15 0.22 54.34 0.13
C ARG A 15 -0.90 53.29 0.10
N LYS A 16 -2.11 53.66 -0.36
CA LYS A 16 -3.24 52.72 -0.53
C LYS A 16 -3.02 51.74 -1.70
N ALA A 17 -2.41 52.17 -2.80
CA ALA A 17 -2.10 51.30 -3.94
C ALA A 17 -0.99 50.28 -3.64
N PHE A 18 0.09 50.70 -2.97
CA PHE A 18 1.17 49.79 -2.53
C PHE A 18 0.68 48.79 -1.48
N SER A 19 -0.14 49.20 -0.50
CA SER A 19 -0.70 48.26 0.47
C SER A 19 -1.71 47.27 -0.14
N ARG A 20 -2.48 47.67 -1.17
CA ARG A 20 -3.35 46.75 -1.94
C ARG A 20 -2.54 45.74 -2.75
N ARG A 21 -1.44 46.13 -3.42
CA ARG A 21 -0.53 45.20 -4.11
C ARG A 21 0.15 44.24 -3.13
N LYS A 22 0.60 44.72 -1.96
CA LYS A 22 1.19 43.89 -0.90
C LYS A 22 0.17 42.90 -0.34
N LYS A 23 -1.06 43.34 -0.05
CA LYS A 23 -2.18 42.47 0.38
C LYS A 23 -2.59 41.43 -0.67
N LYS A 24 -2.59 41.77 -1.97
CA LYS A 24 -2.83 40.81 -3.06
C LYS A 24 -1.73 39.75 -3.15
N LYS A 25 -0.45 40.13 -3.04
CA LYS A 25 0.67 39.18 -2.99
C LYS A 25 0.59 38.28 -1.76
N THR A 26 0.31 38.83 -0.57
CA THR A 26 0.14 38.03 0.65
C THR A 26 -1.03 37.05 0.54
N LYS A 27 -2.18 37.46 -0.01
CA LYS A 27 -3.32 36.55 -0.27
C LYS A 27 -2.96 35.45 -1.28
N LEU A 28 -2.19 35.79 -2.32
CA LEU A 28 -1.71 34.81 -3.30
C LEU A 28 -0.78 33.77 -2.65
N PHE A 29 0.17 34.20 -1.82
CA PHE A 29 1.06 33.27 -1.10
C PHE A 29 0.31 32.39 -0.09
N ILE A 30 -0.69 32.93 0.62
CA ILE A 30 -1.55 32.14 1.50
C ILE A 30 -2.34 31.09 0.70
N PHE A 31 -2.93 31.50 -0.44
CA PHE A 31 -3.66 30.57 -1.31
C PHE A 31 -2.75 29.46 -1.84
N LEU A 32 -1.55 29.81 -2.32
CA LEU A 32 -0.56 28.84 -2.79
C LEU A 32 -0.11 27.88 -1.68
N GLY A 33 0.05 28.40 -0.45
CA GLY A 33 0.37 27.60 0.72
C GLY A 33 -0.74 26.60 1.07
N ILE A 34 -2.01 27.02 1.01
CA ILE A 34 -3.16 26.13 1.24
C ILE A 34 -3.24 25.04 0.16
N VAL A 35 -3.07 25.40 -1.12
CA VAL A 35 -3.09 24.44 -2.22
C VAL A 35 -1.94 23.42 -2.08
N ALA A 36 -0.74 23.88 -1.71
CA ALA A 36 0.39 22.98 -1.46
C ALA A 36 0.14 22.05 -0.27
N ALA A 37 -0.45 22.54 0.82
CA ALA A 37 -0.79 21.73 1.99
C ALA A 37 -1.85 20.66 1.66
N ILE A 38 -2.89 21.01 0.90
CA ILE A 38 -3.91 20.06 0.43
C ILE A 38 -3.28 19.03 -0.50
N GLY A 39 -2.44 19.46 -1.44
CA GLY A 39 -1.74 18.55 -2.35
C GLY A 39 -0.87 17.53 -1.61
N LEU A 40 -0.15 17.97 -0.57
CA LEU A 40 0.68 17.09 0.26
C LEU A 40 -0.15 16.13 1.10
N PHE A 41 -1.28 16.60 1.64
CA PHE A 41 -2.20 15.75 2.41
C PHE A 41 -2.83 14.65 1.54
N LEU A 42 -3.28 14.99 0.33
CA LEU A 42 -3.80 14.01 -0.63
C LEU A 42 -2.72 13.02 -1.06
N ALA A 43 -1.51 13.50 -1.38
CA ALA A 43 -0.40 12.63 -1.75
C ALA A 43 -0.06 11.62 -0.64
N TRP A 44 -0.15 12.02 0.63
CA TRP A 44 0.06 11.13 1.76
C TRP A 44 -1.08 10.13 1.95
N GLY A 45 -2.33 10.56 1.76
CA GLY A 45 -3.52 9.70 1.87
C GLY A 45 -3.60 8.60 0.79
N PHE A 46 -3.13 8.89 -0.43
CA PHE A 46 -3.12 7.93 -1.54
C PHE A 46 -1.82 7.13 -1.69
N ALA A 47 -0.86 7.30 -0.77
CA ALA A 47 0.37 6.51 -0.82
C ALA A 47 0.08 5.02 -0.56
N PRO A 48 0.61 4.10 -1.39
CA PRO A 48 0.40 2.67 -1.20
C PRO A 48 1.06 2.21 0.11
N ARG A 49 0.37 1.35 0.84
CA ARG A 49 0.92 0.68 2.03
C ARG A 49 1.69 -0.56 1.60
N TYR A 50 2.81 -0.83 2.27
CA TYR A 50 3.64 -2.00 2.03
C TYR A 50 3.56 -2.95 3.21
N GLY A 51 3.41 -4.25 2.93
CA GLY A 51 3.37 -5.33 3.91
C GLY A 51 4.76 -5.88 4.25
N SER A 52 4.81 -6.86 5.15
CA SER A 52 6.06 -7.52 5.52
C SER A 52 6.53 -8.54 4.48
N LEU A 53 7.76 -9.06 4.66
CA LEU A 53 8.29 -10.16 3.85
C LEU A 53 7.42 -11.42 3.96
N ASN A 54 6.78 -11.66 5.10
CA ASN A 54 5.93 -12.83 5.32
C ASN A 54 4.72 -12.78 4.39
N TYR A 55 4.10 -11.61 4.23
CA TYR A 55 3.06 -11.38 3.23
C TYR A 55 3.57 -11.73 1.83
N GLY A 56 4.75 -11.23 1.43
CA GLY A 56 5.32 -11.53 0.11
C GLY A 56 5.50 -13.04 -0.15
N ILE A 57 5.97 -13.77 0.86
CA ILE A 57 6.14 -15.23 0.80
C ILE A 57 4.79 -15.94 0.64
N CYS A 58 3.80 -15.60 1.47
CA CYS A 58 2.48 -16.22 1.41
C CYS A 58 1.74 -15.87 0.11
N LYS A 59 1.87 -14.63 -0.37
CA LYS A 59 1.35 -14.17 -1.66
C LYS A 59 1.93 -14.99 -2.82
N ALA A 60 3.26 -15.14 -2.85
CA ALA A 60 3.95 -15.92 -3.87
C ALA A 60 3.55 -17.40 -3.83
N TYR A 61 3.28 -17.95 -2.65
CA TYR A 61 2.74 -19.32 -2.53
C TYR A 61 1.39 -19.45 -3.20
N ILE A 62 0.46 -18.55 -2.90
CA ILE A 62 -0.89 -18.56 -3.49
C ILE A 62 -0.82 -18.42 -5.01
N GLU A 63 -0.02 -17.46 -5.51
CA GLU A 63 0.15 -17.23 -6.95
C GLU A 63 0.71 -18.45 -7.70
N THR A 64 1.55 -19.27 -7.04
CA THR A 64 2.17 -20.45 -7.66
C THR A 64 1.35 -21.72 -7.56
N HIS A 65 0.41 -21.81 -6.59
CA HIS A 65 -0.39 -23.01 -6.33
C HIS A 65 -1.86 -22.88 -6.74
N GLU A 66 -2.27 -21.70 -7.23
CA GLU A 66 -3.62 -21.50 -7.77
C GLU A 66 -3.70 -22.01 -9.21
N TYR A 67 -4.74 -22.80 -9.51
CA TYR A 67 -4.88 -23.43 -10.82
C TYR A 67 -5.48 -22.45 -11.82
N TYR A 68 -4.64 -21.98 -12.75
CA TYR A 68 -5.03 -21.16 -13.91
C TYR A 68 -5.98 -19.99 -13.60
N PRO A 69 -5.66 -19.09 -12.66
CA PRO A 69 -6.46 -17.89 -12.48
C PRO A 69 -6.29 -16.96 -13.69
N GLU A 70 -7.39 -16.52 -14.30
CA GLU A 70 -7.34 -15.42 -15.27
C GLU A 70 -7.02 -14.11 -14.55
N THR A 71 -7.66 -13.92 -13.38
CA THR A 71 -7.32 -12.83 -12.47
C THR A 71 -7.26 -13.31 -11.03
N LEU A 72 -6.29 -12.78 -10.28
CA LEU A 72 -6.12 -13.02 -8.86
C LEU A 72 -5.94 -11.67 -8.15
N LYS A 73 -6.87 -11.33 -7.26
CA LYS A 73 -6.91 -10.04 -6.56
C LYS A 73 -6.94 -10.28 -5.06
N PHE A 74 -5.90 -9.83 -4.36
CA PHE A 74 -5.88 -9.79 -2.90
C PHE A 74 -6.78 -8.65 -2.42
N MET A 75 -7.59 -8.92 -1.40
CA MET A 75 -8.64 -8.04 -0.90
C MET A 75 -8.32 -7.55 0.50
N ASN A 76 -7.98 -8.48 1.39
CA ASN A 76 -7.61 -8.18 2.77
C ASN A 76 -6.33 -8.91 3.15
N VAL A 77 -5.52 -8.26 3.99
CA VAL A 77 -4.26 -8.78 4.50
C VAL A 77 -4.13 -8.39 5.96
N GLU A 78 -4.01 -9.38 6.84
CA GLU A 78 -3.80 -9.18 8.26
C GLU A 78 -2.50 -9.87 8.68
N GLU A 79 -1.55 -9.08 9.18
CA GLU A 79 -0.27 -9.60 9.67
C GLU A 79 -0.24 -9.58 11.19
N TYR A 80 0.06 -10.73 11.79
CA TYR A 80 0.11 -10.92 13.23
C TYR A 80 1.54 -11.23 13.70
N ALA A 81 1.81 -11.01 14.99
CA ALA A 81 3.10 -11.34 15.58
C ALA A 81 3.40 -12.84 15.43
N GLY A 82 4.68 -13.17 15.23
CA GLY A 82 5.13 -14.56 15.08
C GLY A 82 5.03 -15.12 13.64
N GLY A 83 4.88 -14.26 12.63
CA GLY A 83 4.93 -14.67 11.22
C GLY A 83 3.62 -15.22 10.66
N TYR A 84 2.51 -15.04 11.39
CA TYR A 84 1.18 -15.40 10.92
C TYR A 84 0.62 -14.31 10.02
N VAL A 85 0.11 -14.71 8.85
CA VAL A 85 -0.49 -13.83 7.84
C VAL A 85 -1.82 -14.43 7.40
N SER A 86 -2.90 -13.67 7.53
CA SER A 86 -4.22 -14.00 6.99
C SER A 86 -4.48 -13.20 5.72
N LEU A 87 -4.92 -13.88 4.66
CA LEU A 87 -5.10 -13.32 3.33
C LEU A 87 -6.47 -13.69 2.79
N SER A 88 -7.25 -12.70 2.39
CA SER A 88 -8.46 -12.92 1.60
C SER A 88 -8.19 -12.52 0.16
N TYR A 89 -8.47 -13.40 -0.79
CA TYR A 89 -8.34 -13.11 -2.22
C TYR A 89 -9.54 -13.59 -3.02
N MET A 90 -9.77 -12.87 -4.11
CA MET A 90 -10.74 -13.20 -5.13
C MET A 90 -9.98 -13.76 -6.34
N ARG A 91 -10.46 -14.86 -6.90
CA ARG A 91 -9.99 -15.39 -8.17
C ARG A 91 -11.12 -15.45 -9.19
N ILE A 92 -10.79 -15.21 -10.44
CA ILE A 92 -11.68 -15.42 -11.58
C ILE A 92 -11.06 -16.51 -12.44
N ASP A 93 -11.80 -17.61 -12.62
CA ASP A 93 -11.38 -18.70 -13.49
C ASP A 93 -11.61 -18.36 -14.97
N PRO A 94 -11.05 -19.12 -15.92
CA PRO A 94 -11.26 -18.89 -17.35
C PRO A 94 -12.71 -19.06 -17.82
N LEU A 95 -13.58 -19.59 -16.97
CA LEU A 95 -15.02 -19.75 -17.22
C LEU A 95 -15.82 -18.55 -16.69
N GLY A 96 -15.15 -17.56 -16.07
CA GLY A 96 -15.75 -16.39 -15.46
C GLY A 96 -16.33 -16.61 -14.06
N ASN A 97 -16.13 -17.77 -13.44
CA ASN A 97 -16.57 -18.01 -12.08
C ASN A 97 -15.68 -17.26 -11.09
N VAL A 98 -16.33 -16.47 -10.24
CA VAL A 98 -15.68 -15.73 -9.16
C VAL A 98 -15.68 -16.61 -7.90
N SER A 99 -14.51 -16.80 -7.30
CA SER A 99 -14.38 -17.49 -6.01
C SER A 99 -13.65 -16.59 -5.01
N PHE A 100 -14.13 -16.60 -3.76
CA PHE A 100 -13.50 -15.92 -2.64
C PHE A 100 -12.89 -16.96 -1.71
N ASN A 101 -11.61 -16.80 -1.41
CA ASN A 101 -10.85 -17.71 -0.57
C ASN A 101 -10.13 -16.94 0.52
N ASP A 102 -10.15 -17.51 1.72
CA ASP A 102 -9.35 -17.08 2.85
C ASP A 102 -8.20 -18.08 3.05
N VAL A 103 -6.99 -17.57 3.27
CA VAL A 103 -5.79 -18.37 3.49
C VAL A 103 -5.05 -17.85 4.70
N ASP A 104 -4.77 -18.76 5.62
CA ASP A 104 -3.90 -18.49 6.75
C ASP A 104 -2.55 -19.16 6.53
N CYS A 105 -1.49 -18.36 6.61
CA CYS A 105 -0.13 -18.76 6.32
C CYS A 105 0.76 -18.42 7.51
N VAL A 106 1.54 -19.39 7.99
CA VAL A 106 2.49 -19.20 9.07
C VAL A 106 3.90 -19.34 8.52
N VAL A 107 4.62 -18.23 8.48
CA VAL A 107 6.02 -18.17 8.07
C VAL A 107 6.91 -18.31 9.30
N ALA A 108 7.88 -19.21 9.24
CA ALA A 108 8.84 -19.44 10.32
C ALA A 108 10.27 -19.50 9.78
N THR A 109 11.20 -19.10 10.63
CA THR A 109 12.64 -19.25 10.37
C THR A 109 13.12 -20.55 11.02
N ALA A 110 13.68 -21.45 10.22
CA ALA A 110 14.28 -22.70 10.68
C ALA A 110 15.61 -22.43 11.44
N ALA A 111 16.09 -23.43 12.19
CA ALA A 111 17.29 -23.31 13.01
C ALA A 111 18.57 -22.96 12.23
N ASN A 112 18.60 -23.26 10.92
CA ASN A 112 19.67 -22.91 9.99
C ASN A 112 19.53 -21.49 9.39
N GLY A 113 18.55 -20.70 9.84
CA GLY A 113 18.27 -19.36 9.31
C GLY A 113 17.42 -19.33 8.04
N ALA A 114 17.00 -20.48 7.50
CA ALA A 114 16.13 -20.51 6.34
C ALA A 114 14.70 -20.07 6.70
N ILE A 115 14.17 -19.08 5.98
CA ILE A 115 12.77 -18.64 6.11
C ILE A 115 11.92 -19.52 5.19
N GLY A 116 10.77 -19.99 5.67
CA GLY A 116 9.85 -20.83 4.91
C GLY A 116 8.44 -20.83 5.48
N ILE A 117 7.51 -21.39 4.73
CA ILE A 117 6.13 -21.62 5.19
C ILE A 117 6.13 -22.86 6.07
N LYS A 118 5.63 -22.71 7.30
CA LYS A 118 5.47 -23.80 8.27
C LYS A 118 4.13 -24.49 8.11
N THR A 119 3.06 -23.71 8.01
CA THR A 119 1.69 -24.20 7.84
C THR A 119 0.93 -23.27 6.92
N ILE A 120 0.05 -23.84 6.11
CA ILE A 120 -0.93 -23.11 5.31
C ILE A 120 -2.28 -23.80 5.44
N ASP A 121 -3.34 -23.02 5.54
CA ASP A 121 -4.73 -23.49 5.65
C ASP A 121 -5.60 -22.67 4.70
N TYR A 122 -6.27 -23.35 3.78
CA TYR A 122 -7.23 -22.75 2.86
C TYR A 122 -8.65 -22.96 3.40
N ASN A 123 -9.36 -21.85 3.60
CA ASN A 123 -10.77 -21.79 3.96
C ASN A 123 -11.18 -22.54 5.24
N LYS A 124 -10.26 -23.07 6.10
CA LYS A 124 -10.48 -23.74 7.41
C LYS A 124 -11.48 -24.90 7.45
N LYS A 125 -12.12 -25.21 6.33
CA LYS A 125 -13.30 -26.08 6.27
C LYS A 125 -12.93 -27.48 5.83
N ARG A 126 -11.94 -27.61 4.94
CA ARG A 126 -11.52 -28.88 4.33
C ARG A 126 -10.06 -28.78 3.92
N PRO A 127 -9.28 -29.85 4.08
CA PRO A 127 -7.90 -29.87 3.62
C PRO A 127 -7.87 -29.79 2.10
N TYR A 128 -7.20 -28.78 1.57
CA TYR A 128 -6.95 -28.64 0.14
C TYR A 128 -5.66 -29.36 -0.27
N PRO A 129 -5.55 -29.87 -1.52
CA PRO A 129 -4.31 -30.47 -2.00
C PRO A 129 -3.09 -29.56 -1.87
N GLN A 130 -3.29 -28.24 -1.97
CA GLN A 130 -2.24 -27.23 -1.79
C GLN A 130 -1.73 -27.13 -0.34
N GLU A 131 -2.43 -27.69 0.65
CA GLU A 131 -1.99 -27.71 2.05
C GLU A 131 -1.10 -28.93 2.35
N ALA A 132 -0.99 -29.87 1.39
CA ALA A 132 -0.16 -31.04 1.55
C ALA A 132 1.29 -30.63 1.84
N LYS A 133 1.91 -31.30 2.81
CA LYS A 133 3.26 -30.97 3.26
C LYS A 133 4.26 -31.06 2.12
N GLU A 134 4.04 -31.97 1.17
CA GLU A 134 4.91 -32.13 0.00
C GLU A 134 4.95 -30.87 -0.88
N GLU A 135 3.82 -30.19 -1.07
CA GLU A 135 3.73 -28.95 -1.85
C GLU A 135 4.39 -27.79 -1.09
N VAL A 136 4.13 -27.68 0.21
CA VAL A 136 4.80 -26.69 1.08
C VAL A 136 6.32 -26.89 1.07
N ASP A 137 6.80 -28.12 1.19
CA ASP A 137 8.22 -28.44 1.16
C ASP A 137 8.84 -28.17 -0.22
N LYS A 138 8.10 -28.43 -1.30
CA LYS A 138 8.53 -28.12 -2.68
C LYS A 138 8.67 -26.62 -2.89
N PHE A 139 7.74 -25.83 -2.37
CA PHE A 139 7.85 -24.38 -2.37
C PHE A 139 9.03 -23.91 -1.53
N ASN A 140 9.19 -24.42 -0.31
CA ASN A 140 10.29 -24.05 0.59
C ASN A 140 11.68 -24.35 0.00
N ARG A 141 11.82 -25.41 -0.81
CA ARG A 141 13.07 -25.66 -1.56
C ARG A 141 13.38 -24.56 -2.59
N ASN A 142 12.35 -23.96 -3.17
CA ASN A 142 12.47 -22.92 -4.20
C ASN A 142 12.34 -21.50 -3.65
N ILE A 143 12.05 -21.34 -2.36
CA ILE A 143 11.80 -20.02 -1.74
C ILE A 143 13.01 -19.08 -1.86
N PHE A 144 14.22 -19.62 -1.97
CA PHE A 144 15.42 -18.82 -2.21
C PHE A 144 15.31 -17.99 -3.49
N ALA A 145 14.67 -18.50 -4.55
CA ALA A 145 14.45 -17.74 -5.77
C ALA A 145 13.51 -16.54 -5.50
N VAL A 146 12.46 -16.75 -4.70
CA VAL A 146 11.54 -15.67 -4.29
C VAL A 146 12.30 -14.62 -3.46
N LEU A 147 13.07 -15.05 -2.47
CA LEU A 147 13.85 -14.19 -1.59
C LEU A 147 14.99 -13.44 -2.29
N ALA A 148 15.62 -14.05 -3.30
CA ALA A 148 16.66 -13.40 -4.10
C ALA A 148 16.14 -12.16 -4.85
N TYR A 149 14.85 -12.14 -5.17
CA TYR A 149 14.16 -11.01 -5.79
C TYR A 149 13.29 -10.22 -4.79
N LYS A 150 13.65 -10.22 -3.49
CA LYS A 150 12.88 -9.51 -2.45
C LYS A 150 12.56 -8.05 -2.79
N ASP A 151 13.49 -7.35 -3.43
CA ASP A 151 13.32 -5.92 -3.77
C ASP A 151 12.33 -5.72 -4.93
N ARG A 152 11.96 -6.80 -5.62
CA ARG A 152 10.94 -6.85 -6.67
C ARG A 152 9.65 -7.52 -6.23
N MET A 153 9.58 -8.05 -4.99
CA MET A 153 8.32 -8.59 -4.49
C MET A 153 7.29 -7.47 -4.40
N ASP A 154 6.11 -7.73 -4.95
CA ASP A 154 4.99 -6.80 -4.84
C ASP A 154 4.37 -6.90 -3.44
N LEU A 155 5.01 -6.21 -2.50
CA LEU A 155 4.58 -6.06 -1.12
C LEU A 155 3.48 -5.01 -0.96
N LYS A 156 2.93 -4.46 -2.06
CA LYS A 156 1.82 -3.53 -1.96
C LYS A 156 0.63 -4.27 -1.36
N LEU A 157 0.14 -3.72 -0.25
CA LEU A 157 -1.10 -4.18 0.36
C LEU A 157 -2.26 -3.71 -0.51
N PRO A 158 -3.33 -4.52 -0.61
CA PRO A 158 -4.54 -4.06 -1.26
C PRO A 158 -5.07 -2.82 -0.55
N GLN A 159 -5.69 -1.93 -1.31
CA GLN A 159 -6.42 -0.81 -0.70
C GLN A 159 -7.53 -1.42 0.16
N ALA A 160 -7.65 -0.94 1.40
CA ALA A 160 -8.67 -1.41 2.31
C ALA A 160 -10.03 -1.36 1.60
N THR A 161 -10.70 -2.50 1.52
CA THR A 161 -12.06 -2.56 0.96
C THR A 161 -12.97 -1.67 1.80
N PRO A 162 -13.87 -0.89 1.19
CA PRO A 162 -14.87 -0.16 1.95
C PRO A 162 -15.66 -1.14 2.81
N GLU A 163 -15.92 -0.79 4.08
CA GLU A 163 -16.64 -1.64 5.03
C GLU A 163 -18.08 -1.97 4.58
N ASN A 164 -18.58 -1.27 3.55
CA ASN A 164 -19.94 -1.39 3.07
C ASN A 164 -19.99 -2.02 1.66
N ILE A 165 -20.69 -3.15 1.56
CA ILE A 165 -20.87 -3.91 0.30
C ILE A 165 -21.60 -3.07 -0.76
N ALA A 166 -22.40 -2.07 -0.35
CA ALA A 166 -23.12 -1.17 -1.26
C ALA A 166 -22.20 -0.27 -2.11
N ASP A 167 -20.95 -0.07 -1.70
CA ASP A 167 -19.96 0.74 -2.42
C ASP A 167 -19.23 -0.05 -3.52
N TYR A 168 -19.50 -1.36 -3.63
CA TYR A 168 -19.06 -2.20 -4.74
C TYR A 168 -20.09 -2.07 -5.89
N LYS A 169 -19.90 -1.08 -6.77
CA LYS A 169 -20.66 -0.92 -8.03
C LYS A 169 -19.73 -0.92 -9.23
#